data_AF-A0A2T0M7L2-F1
#
_entry.id   AF-A0A2T0M7L2-F1
#
_cell.length_a   1.000
_cell.length_b   1.000
_cell.length_c   1.000
_cell.angle_alpha   90.00
_cell.angle_beta   90.00
_cell.angle_gamma   90.00
#
_symmetry.space_group_name_H-M   'P 1'
#
loop_
_entity.id
_entity.type
_entity.pdbx_description
1 polymer ?
#
loop_
_entity_poly.entity_id
_entity_poly.type
_entity_poly.pdbx_seq_one_letter_code
_entity_poly.pdbx_strand_id
1 'polypeptide(L)' 'MSDYATTFELIDADKDGRISAVELVRLMEVLGQPVTLEAAQAGVQKLDKDGDGLIDIDEFGAFLQK' A
#
# COMPACT_ATOMS: atom_id res chain seq x y z
N MET A 1 -8.79 -13.18 -12.58
CA MET A 1 -8.85 -13.20 -11.11
C MET A 1 -7.62 -12.45 -10.66
N SER A 2 -7.82 -11.25 -10.16
CA SER A 2 -6.75 -10.27 -9.98
C SER A 2 -6.00 -10.53 -8.69
N ASP A 3 -4.77 -11.06 -8.79
CA ASP A 3 -3.91 -11.40 -7.64
C ASP A 3 -3.62 -10.22 -6.69
N TYR A 4 -3.79 -8.99 -7.17
CA TYR A 4 -3.63 -7.78 -6.38
C TYR A 4 -4.72 -7.60 -5.33
N ALA A 5 -5.96 -8.08 -5.53
CA ALA A 5 -7.04 -7.90 -4.55
C ALA A 5 -6.77 -8.64 -3.23
N THR A 6 -6.25 -9.87 -3.29
CA THR A 6 -5.87 -10.64 -2.11
C THR A 6 -4.70 -10.01 -1.37
N THR A 7 -3.76 -9.43 -2.12
CA THR A 7 -2.63 -8.69 -1.53
C THR A 7 -3.14 -7.42 -0.88
N PHE A 8 -4.07 -6.71 -1.54
CA PHE A 8 -4.69 -5.50 -1.01
C PHE A 8 -5.41 -5.76 0.31
N GLU A 9 -6.27 -6.77 0.37
CA GLU A 9 -7.00 -7.17 1.60
C GLU A 9 -6.08 -7.67 2.72
N LEU A 10 -4.86 -8.07 2.41
CA LEU A 10 -3.87 -8.46 3.43
C LEU A 10 -3.21 -7.24 4.09
N ILE A 11 -3.15 -6.13 3.37
CA ILE A 11 -2.49 -4.90 3.79
C ILE A 11 -3.50 -3.94 4.43
N ASP A 12 -4.64 -3.76 3.75
CA ASP A 12 -5.79 -2.97 4.16
C ASP A 12 -6.41 -3.58 5.41
N ALA A 13 -6.03 -3.04 6.56
CA ALA A 13 -6.36 -3.61 7.86
C ALA A 13 -7.73 -3.13 8.35
N ASP A 14 -8.13 -1.93 7.94
CA ASP A 14 -9.43 -1.34 8.27
C ASP A 14 -10.51 -1.61 7.19
N LYS A 15 -10.11 -2.18 6.06
CA LYS A 15 -10.97 -2.48 4.91
C LYS A 15 -11.62 -1.24 4.33
N ASP A 16 -10.92 -0.11 4.37
CA ASP A 16 -11.39 1.14 3.79
C ASP A 16 -11.22 1.19 2.26
N GLY A 17 -10.52 0.20 1.69
CA GLY A 17 -10.25 0.10 0.25
C GLY A 17 -9.02 0.90 -0.19
N ARG A 18 -8.19 1.35 0.77
CA ARG A 18 -7.00 2.17 0.59
C ARG A 18 -5.86 1.58 1.44
N ILE A 19 -4.62 1.94 1.10
CA ILE A 19 -3.44 1.56 1.88
C ILE A 19 -2.73 2.81 2.34
N SER A 20 -2.73 3.03 3.66
CA SER A 20 -1.95 4.09 4.27
C SER A 20 -0.46 3.71 4.40
N ALA A 21 0.40 4.72 4.49
CA ALA A 21 1.81 4.51 4.80
C ALA A 21 2.01 3.71 6.10
N VAL A 22 1.11 3.86 7.07
CA VAL A 22 1.15 3.15 8.35
C VAL A 22 0.83 1.66 8.16
N GLU A 23 -0.17 1.32 7.36
CA GLU A 23 -0.53 -0.06 7.06
C GLU A 23 0.55 -0.76 6.23
N LEU A 24 1.15 -0.04 5.28
CA LEU A 24 2.29 -0.53 4.51
C LEU A 24 3.49 -0.86 5.42
N VAL A 25 3.83 0.02 6.36
CA VAL A 25 4.88 -0.25 7.38
C VAL A 25 4.53 -1.49 8.19
N ARG A 26 3.28 -1.56 8.66
CA ARG A 26 2.83 -2.65 9.52
C ARG A 26 2.87 -4.00 8.80
N LEU A 27 2.49 -4.04 7.54
CA LEU A 27 2.64 -5.23 6.69
C LEU A 27 4.12 -5.61 6.55
N MET A 28 4.98 -4.64 6.24
CA MET A 28 6.42 -4.85 6.08
C MET A 28 7.06 -5.39 7.36
N GLU A 29 6.62 -4.93 8.53
CA GLU A 29 6.97 -5.51 9.84
C GLU A 29 6.51 -6.97 9.96
N VAL A 30 5.27 -7.28 9.56
CA VAL A 30 4.72 -8.66 9.58
C VAL A 30 5.45 -9.60 8.61
N LEU A 31 5.88 -9.09 7.46
CA LEU A 31 6.68 -9.82 6.48
C LEU A 31 8.15 -10.01 6.91
N GLY A 32 8.56 -9.44 8.06
CA GLY A 32 9.91 -9.54 8.59
C GLY A 32 10.92 -8.61 7.90
N GLN A 33 10.44 -7.66 7.10
CA GLN A 33 11.24 -6.60 6.49
C GLN A 33 10.75 -5.23 6.97
N PRO A 34 10.98 -4.86 8.24
CA PRO A 34 10.54 -3.57 8.75
C PRO A 34 11.15 -2.44 7.90
N VAL A 35 10.28 -1.59 7.36
CA VAL A 35 10.67 -0.37 6.67
C VAL A 35 10.35 0.83 7.56
N THR A 36 11.12 1.90 7.43
CA THR A 36 10.83 3.13 8.16
C THR A 36 9.58 3.81 7.58
N LEU A 37 8.86 4.54 8.43
CA LEU A 37 7.72 5.34 8.01
C LEU A 37 8.07 6.30 6.86
N GLU A 38 9.26 6.90 6.90
CA GLU A 38 9.75 7.77 5.81
C GLU A 38 9.90 7.02 4.48
N ALA A 39 10.42 5.79 4.50
CA ALA A 39 10.56 4.97 3.30
C ALA A 39 9.20 4.53 2.76
N ALA A 40 8.28 4.16 3.65
CA ALA A 40 6.90 3.85 3.29
C ALA A 40 6.18 5.08 2.73
N GLN A 41 6.31 6.25 3.36
CA GLN A 41 5.74 7.51 2.87
C GLN A 41 6.33 7.91 1.51
N ALA A 42 7.64 7.73 1.30
CA ALA A 42 8.25 7.98 -0.01
C ALA A 42 7.79 6.97 -1.08
N GLY A 43 7.46 5.74 -0.68
CA GLY A 43 6.80 4.74 -1.52
C GLY A 43 5.39 5.17 -1.86
N VAL A 44 4.58 5.46 -0.85
CA VAL A 44 3.20 5.96 -1.00
C VAL A 44 3.18 7.19 -1.89
N GLN A 45 3.93 8.25 -1.60
CA GLN A 45 4.01 9.45 -2.44
C GLN A 45 4.44 9.22 -3.90
N LYS A 46 5.12 8.11 -4.20
CA LYS A 46 5.47 7.75 -5.58
C LYS A 46 4.34 7.04 -6.32
N LEU A 47 3.49 6.34 -5.59
CA LEU A 47 2.35 5.59 -6.13
C LEU A 47 1.07 6.43 -6.13
N ASP A 48 0.89 7.20 -5.06
CA ASP A 48 -0.14 8.21 -4.82
C ASP A 48 -0.10 9.27 -5.93
N LYS A 49 -1.11 9.23 -6.79
CA LYS A 49 -1.30 10.16 -7.90
C LYS A 49 -2.32 11.23 -7.57
N ASP A 50 -3.26 10.96 -6.69
CA ASP A 50 -4.31 11.90 -6.31
C ASP A 50 -3.85 12.88 -5.20
N GLY A 51 -2.76 12.56 -4.53
CA GLY A 51 -2.11 13.34 -3.48
C GLY A 51 -2.80 13.23 -2.13
N ASP A 52 -3.61 12.20 -1.90
CA ASP A 52 -4.35 12.01 -0.65
C ASP A 52 -3.52 11.37 0.48
N GLY A 53 -2.31 10.92 0.15
CA GLY A 53 -1.38 10.29 1.09
C GLY A 53 -1.70 8.82 1.41
N LEU A 54 -2.61 8.22 0.65
CA LEU A 54 -3.00 6.82 0.66
C LEU A 54 -2.78 6.24 -0.74
N ILE A 55 -2.87 4.92 -0.86
CA ILE A 55 -2.83 4.24 -2.15
C ILE A 55 -4.19 3.57 -2.36
N ASP A 56 -4.91 3.98 -3.38
CA ASP A 56 -6.17 3.34 -3.76
C ASP A 56 -5.93 2.03 -4.55
N ILE A 57 -6.94 1.16 -4.60
CA ILE A 57 -6.87 -0.11 -5.34
C ILE A 57 -6.53 0.09 -6.83
N ASP A 58 -7.01 1.18 -7.43
CA ASP A 58 -6.69 1.57 -8.81
C ASP A 58 -5.22 1.97 -8.99
N GLU A 59 -4.65 2.71 -8.02
CA GLU A 59 -3.27 3.16 -8.06
C GLU A 59 -2.30 2.00 -7.83
N PHE A 60 -2.64 1.10 -6.91
CA PHE A 60 -1.88 -0.11 -6.65
C PHE A 60 -1.93 -1.10 -7.81
N GLY A 61 -3.10 -1.25 -8.43
CA GLY A 61 -3.26 -2.02 -9.67
C GLY A 61 -2.37 -1.47 -10.78
N ALA A 62 -2.35 -0.15 -10.98
CA ALA A 62 -1.50 0.51 -11.96
C ALA A 62 0.00 0.34 -11.66
N PHE A 63 0.39 0.22 -10.39
CA PHE A 63 1.78 -0.05 -9.98
C PHE A 63 2.20 -1.50 -10.22
N LEU A 64 1.38 -2.47 -9.81
CA LEU A 64 1.69 -3.90 -9.96
C LEU A 64 1.64 -4.38 -11.42
N GLN A 65 0.93 -3.66 -12.30
CA GLN A 65 0.86 -3.99 -13.72
C GLN A 65 2.05 -3.44 -14.54
N LYS A 66 3.06 -2.83 -13.90
CA LYS A 66 4.21 -2.22 -14.56
C LYS A 66 5.50 -3.01 -14.41
#